data_AF-A0A918PSN2-F1
#
_entry.id   AF-A0A918PSN2-F1
#
_cell.length_a   1.000
_cell.length_b   1.000
_cell.length_c   1.000
_cell.angle_alpha   90.00
_cell.angle_beta   90.00
_cell.angle_gamma   90.00
#
_symmetry.space_group_name_H-M   'P 1'
#
loop_
_entity.id
_entity.type
_entity.pdbx_description
1 polymer ?
#
loop_
_entity_poly.entity_id
_entity_poly.type
_entity_poly.pdbx_seq_one_letter_code
_entity_poly.pdbx_strand_id
1 'polypeptide(L)'
;MNATTPTDPGVKMTLRVYTVDLHGSIKEDRGTVHIPRSRELPPPSLEYLPCTCPRCRKPEQSDGAPAQPVGAAGSGSLLDIGAMRAAAHGFLASPAVPRYEAVQREAHRFSGDLSKLIAHIEQLTHASEKADVPAQVALAGVAEARRRIGLLERPGLLGEVERVKKLARSVVSLCDHYDILR
;
A
#
# COMPACT_ATOMS: atom_id res chain seq x y z
N MET A 1 52.36 6.99 -11.90
CA MET A 1 51.65 8.28 -11.89
C MET A 1 50.20 8.02 -12.29
N ASN A 2 49.26 7.98 -11.34
CA ASN A 2 47.84 7.78 -11.63
C ASN A 2 47.15 9.14 -11.55
N ALA A 3 46.94 9.79 -12.69
CA ALA A 3 46.22 11.05 -12.77
C ALA A 3 44.71 10.77 -12.67
N THR A 4 44.09 11.18 -11.56
CA THR A 4 42.63 11.23 -11.47
C THR A 4 42.15 12.37 -12.36
N THR A 5 41.40 12.02 -13.41
CA THR A 5 40.81 12.96 -14.37
C THR A 5 39.87 13.93 -13.63
N PRO A 6 39.93 15.25 -13.91
CA PRO A 6 39.06 16.22 -13.25
C PRO A 6 37.58 15.94 -13.54
N THR A 7 36.76 15.96 -12.50
CA THR A 7 35.32 15.71 -12.57
C THR A 7 34.60 16.92 -13.17
N ASP A 8 33.82 16.69 -14.23
CA ASP A 8 33.01 17.71 -14.89
C ASP A 8 31.96 18.29 -13.91
N PRO A 9 31.96 19.61 -13.65
CA PRO A 9 31.05 20.24 -12.69
C PRO A 9 29.55 20.16 -13.08
N GLY A 10 29.22 19.79 -14.32
CA GLY A 10 27.84 19.63 -14.79
C GLY A 10 27.17 18.28 -14.47
N VAL A 11 27.97 17.26 -14.13
CA VAL A 11 27.48 15.89 -13.91
C VAL A 11 27.24 15.65 -12.42
N LYS A 12 25.99 15.32 -12.04
CA LYS A 12 25.68 14.92 -10.66
C LYS A 12 26.16 13.52 -10.37
N MET A 13 25.95 12.62 -11.32
CA MET A 13 26.19 11.20 -11.18
C MET A 13 26.46 10.58 -12.54
N THR A 14 27.34 9.58 -12.55
CA THR A 14 27.69 8.78 -13.71
C THR A 14 27.20 7.35 -13.47
N LEU A 15 26.39 6.82 -14.37
CA LEU A 15 25.90 5.43 -14.33
C LEU A 15 26.53 4.64 -15.47
N ARG A 16 27.07 3.45 -15.20
CA ARG A 16 27.38 2.47 -16.25
C ARG A 16 26.22 1.51 -16.36
N VAL A 17 25.70 1.33 -17.58
CA VAL A 17 24.50 0.54 -17.83
C VAL A 17 24.88 -0.74 -18.53
N TYR A 18 24.46 -1.89 -17.98
CA TYR A 18 24.75 -3.22 -18.53
C TYR A 18 23.46 -3.97 -18.83
N THR A 19 23.44 -4.75 -19.90
CA THR A 19 22.49 -5.84 -20.09
C THR A 19 23.10 -7.10 -19.49
N VAL A 20 22.41 -7.78 -18.59
CA VAL A 20 22.87 -9.03 -17.96
C VAL A 20 21.95 -10.20 -18.31
N ASP A 21 22.48 -11.42 -18.24
CA ASP A 21 21.70 -12.64 -18.38
C ASP A 21 21.14 -13.17 -17.05
N LEU A 22 20.44 -14.31 -17.12
CA LEU A 22 19.83 -14.95 -15.95
C LEU A 22 20.85 -15.46 -14.93
N HIS A 23 22.13 -15.55 -15.30
CA HIS A 23 23.24 -15.93 -14.42
C HIS A 23 24.05 -14.72 -13.92
N GLY A 24 23.62 -13.50 -14.25
CA GLY A 24 24.30 -12.26 -13.87
C GLY A 24 25.53 -11.93 -14.72
N SER A 25 25.77 -12.63 -15.83
CA SER A 25 26.87 -12.30 -16.74
C SER A 25 26.50 -11.13 -17.65
N ILE A 26 27.43 -10.20 -17.87
CA ILE A 26 27.24 -9.03 -18.74
C ILE A 26 27.19 -9.50 -20.20
N LYS A 27 26.04 -9.33 -20.84
CA LYS A 27 25.85 -9.59 -22.28
C LYS A 27 26.17 -8.38 -23.15
N GLU A 28 26.00 -7.17 -22.63
CA GLU A 28 26.19 -5.93 -23.37
C GLU A 28 26.54 -4.79 -22.40
N ASP A 29 27.56 -3.98 -22.73
CA ASP A 29 27.83 -2.71 -22.04
C ASP A 29 27.19 -1.59 -22.86
N ARG A 30 26.14 -0.98 -22.31
CA ARG A 30 25.42 0.14 -22.93
C ARG A 30 26.10 1.48 -22.67
N GLY A 31 27.28 1.46 -22.07
CA GLY A 31 28.13 2.61 -21.86
C GLY A 31 27.74 3.44 -20.64
N THR A 32 28.29 4.65 -20.63
CA THR A 32 28.24 5.57 -19.50
C THR A 32 27.16 6.63 -19.73
N VAL A 33 26.17 6.69 -18.83
CA VAL A 33 25.12 7.71 -18.80
C VAL A 33 25.47 8.77 -17.77
N HIS A 34 25.63 10.01 -18.24
CA HIS A 34 25.84 11.17 -17.38
C HIS A 34 24.49 11.79 -17.00
N ILE A 35 24.21 11.87 -15.69
CA ILE A 35 22.99 12.51 -15.19
C ILE A 35 23.32 13.95 -14.76
N PRO A 36 22.73 14.97 -15.42
CA PRO A 36 22.95 16.36 -15.04
C PRO A 36 22.28 16.69 -13.69
N ARG A 37 22.78 17.71 -12.99
CA ARG A 37 22.25 18.15 -11.67
C ARG A 37 20.83 18.69 -11.70
N SER A 38 20.37 19.21 -12.84
CA SER A 38 19.05 19.80 -13.01
C SER A 38 18.52 19.48 -14.40
N ARG A 39 17.52 18.61 -14.49
CA ARG A 39 16.58 18.64 -15.61
C ARG A 39 15.40 19.45 -15.10
N GLU A 40 15.12 20.60 -15.70
CA GLU A 40 13.81 21.22 -15.54
C GLU A 40 12.79 20.17 -15.94
N LEU A 41 12.01 19.72 -14.97
CA LEU A 41 10.89 18.84 -15.25
C LEU A 41 9.89 19.67 -16.06
N PRO A 42 9.35 19.15 -17.18
CA PRO A 42 8.24 19.81 -17.83
C PRO A 42 7.14 20.05 -16.79
N PRO A 43 6.43 21.19 -16.84
CA PRO A 43 5.34 21.45 -15.93
C PRO A 43 4.36 20.27 -15.99
N PRO A 44 3.82 19.82 -14.85
CA PRO A 44 2.88 18.71 -14.85
C PRO A 44 1.68 19.10 -15.73
N SER A 45 1.55 18.47 -16.89
CA SER A 45 0.34 18.56 -17.70
C SER A 45 -0.79 17.94 -16.89
N LEU A 46 -1.78 18.75 -16.50
CA LEU A 46 -3.00 18.28 -15.84
C LEU A 46 -3.93 17.48 -16.78
N GLU A 47 -3.54 17.32 -18.05
CA GLU A 47 -4.17 16.39 -19.00
C GLU A 47 -3.80 14.95 -18.66
N TYR A 48 -4.34 14.47 -17.55
CA TYR A 48 -4.35 13.05 -17.25
C TYR A 48 -5.33 12.39 -18.22
N LEU A 49 -4.81 11.68 -19.23
CA LEU A 49 -5.63 10.78 -20.03
C LEU A 49 -6.35 9.80 -19.09
N PRO A 50 -7.67 9.61 -19.23
CA PRO A 50 -8.41 8.74 -18.32
C PRO A 50 -7.83 7.32 -18.40
N CYS A 51 -7.40 6.79 -17.26
CA CYS A 51 -6.85 5.44 -17.17
C CYS A 51 -7.87 4.41 -17.66
N THR A 52 -7.49 3.61 -18.66
CA THR A 52 -8.28 2.49 -19.20
C THR A 52 -8.08 1.19 -18.41
N CYS A 53 -7.41 1.24 -17.27
CA CYS A 53 -7.18 0.04 -16.47
C CYS A 53 -8.48 -0.44 -15.78
N PRO A 54 -8.59 -1.74 -15.48
CA PRO A 54 -9.77 -2.31 -14.81
C PRO A 54 -10.08 -1.66 -13.45
N ARG A 55 -9.09 -1.00 -12.85
CA ARG A 55 -9.18 -0.36 -11.54
C ARG A 55 -9.74 1.06 -11.58
N CYS A 56 -9.68 1.74 -12.73
CA CYS A 56 -10.20 3.10 -12.93
C CYS A 56 -11.53 3.14 -13.71
N ARG A 57 -11.89 2.05 -14.41
CA ARG A 57 -13.14 1.97 -15.16
C ARG A 57 -14.33 2.03 -14.18
N LYS A 58 -15.19 3.04 -14.30
CA LYS A 58 -16.48 3.06 -13.57
C LYS A 58 -17.31 1.83 -13.98
N PRO A 59 -17.91 1.08 -13.04
CA PRO A 59 -18.85 0.04 -13.39
C PRO A 59 -20.16 0.68 -13.86
N GLU A 60 -20.46 0.55 -15.16
CA GLU A 60 -21.82 0.75 -15.65
C GLU A 60 -22.66 -0.43 -15.18
N GLN A 61 -23.68 -0.10 -14.41
CA GLN A 61 -24.67 -1.00 -13.84
C GLN A 61 -25.43 -1.66 -14.98
N SER A 62 -25.27 -2.98 -15.15
CA SER A 62 -26.12 -3.78 -16.02
C SER A 62 -27.05 -4.62 -15.17
N ASP A 63 -28.34 -4.37 -15.36
CA ASP A 63 -29.44 -5.16 -14.83
C ASP A 63 -29.43 -6.57 -15.43
N GLY A 64 -29.58 -7.59 -14.57
CA GLY A 64 -29.89 -8.97 -15.01
C GLY A 64 -29.25 -10.09 -14.17
N ALA A 65 -29.89 -10.44 -13.05
CA ALA A 65 -29.68 -11.68 -12.28
C ALA A 65 -30.32 -12.90 -13.02
N PRO A 66 -30.27 -14.18 -12.52
CA PRO A 66 -29.73 -14.66 -11.24
C PRO A 66 -28.96 -16.01 -11.28
N ALA A 67 -28.26 -16.33 -10.18
CA ALA A 67 -28.40 -17.59 -9.41
C ALA A 67 -27.45 -17.59 -8.21
N GLN A 68 -28.02 -17.82 -7.02
CA GLN A 68 -27.34 -17.90 -5.71
C GLN A 68 -26.53 -19.20 -5.56
N PRO A 69 -25.67 -19.28 -4.54
CA PRO A 69 -25.98 -20.25 -3.50
C PRO A 69 -26.07 -19.62 -2.09
N VAL A 70 -27.00 -20.19 -1.35
CA VAL A 70 -27.47 -19.81 -0.02
C VAL A 70 -26.49 -20.34 1.03
N GLY A 71 -26.12 -19.50 2.00
CA GLY A 71 -25.23 -19.89 3.11
C GLY A 71 -25.02 -18.82 4.18
N ALA A 72 -26.08 -18.56 4.95
CA ALA A 72 -26.10 -18.01 6.33
C ALA A 72 -25.64 -16.56 6.60
N ALA A 73 -26.62 -15.65 6.50
CA ALA A 73 -26.92 -14.51 7.36
C ALA A 73 -25.87 -14.03 8.39
N GLY A 74 -25.24 -12.90 8.07
CA GLY A 74 -24.68 -11.93 9.01
C GLY A 74 -25.10 -10.53 8.57
N SER A 75 -25.94 -9.90 9.37
CA SER A 75 -26.57 -8.58 9.22
C SER A 75 -25.67 -7.50 8.62
N GLY A 76 -26.22 -6.69 7.70
CA GLY A 76 -25.54 -5.65 6.96
C GLY A 76 -24.73 -4.66 7.80
N SER A 77 -23.43 -4.95 7.93
CA SER A 77 -22.39 -3.93 8.03
C SER A 77 -21.75 -3.82 6.66
N LEU A 78 -21.70 -2.61 6.11
CA LEU A 78 -21.00 -2.29 4.86
C LEU A 78 -19.51 -2.68 4.91
N LEU A 79 -19.00 -2.95 6.13
CA LEU A 79 -17.70 -3.55 6.42
C LEU A 79 -17.85 -4.97 6.97
N ASP A 80 -17.23 -5.94 6.31
CA ASP A 80 -17.04 -7.29 6.85
C ASP A 80 -15.83 -7.31 7.82
N ILE A 81 -16.06 -6.77 9.02
CA ILE A 81 -15.05 -6.69 10.10
C ILE A 81 -14.48 -8.08 10.44
N GLY A 82 -15.34 -9.11 10.40
CA GLY A 82 -14.94 -10.49 10.67
C GLY A 82 -13.92 -11.00 9.66
N ALA A 83 -14.18 -10.82 8.36
CA ALA A 83 -13.25 -11.23 7.31
C ALA A 83 -11.95 -10.42 7.32
N MET A 84 -12.01 -9.11 7.62
CA MET A 84 -10.83 -8.25 7.73
C MET A 84 -9.91 -8.74 8.87
N ARG A 85 -10.48 -8.96 10.06
CA ARG A 85 -9.75 -9.46 11.23
C ARG A 85 -9.18 -10.87 10.97
N ALA A 86 -9.98 -11.77 10.39
CA ALA A 86 -9.54 -13.13 10.06
C ALA A 86 -8.36 -13.14 9.07
N ALA A 87 -8.41 -12.30 8.03
CA ALA A 87 -7.31 -12.18 7.08
C ALA A 87 -6.02 -11.63 7.71
N ALA A 88 -6.15 -10.58 8.54
CA ALA A 88 -5.01 -10.01 9.24
C ALA A 88 -4.35 -11.02 10.20
N HIS A 89 -5.14 -11.76 10.99
CA HIS A 89 -4.60 -12.83 11.83
C HIS A 89 -3.98 -13.96 11.03
N GLY A 90 -4.60 -14.37 9.92
CA GLY A 90 -4.05 -15.39 9.03
C GLY A 90 -2.66 -15.03 8.51
N PHE A 91 -2.46 -13.77 8.10
CA PHE A 91 -1.13 -13.30 7.68
C PHE A 91 -0.13 -13.24 8.84
N LEU A 92 -0.56 -12.77 10.02
CA LEU A 92 0.31 -12.66 11.20
C LEU A 92 0.73 -14.02 11.77
N ALA A 93 -0.13 -15.03 11.66
CA ALA A 93 0.10 -16.38 12.17
C ALA A 93 0.97 -17.24 11.23
N SER A 94 1.18 -16.82 9.98
CA SER A 94 1.99 -17.59 9.02
C SER A 94 3.47 -17.60 9.43
N PRO A 95 4.07 -18.78 9.69
CA PRO A 95 5.50 -18.89 10.02
C PRO A 95 6.39 -18.84 8.77
N ALA A 96 5.82 -19.02 7.58
CA ALA A 96 6.55 -19.02 6.32
C ALA A 96 6.69 -17.60 5.74
N VAL A 97 7.85 -17.29 5.18
CA VAL A 97 8.06 -16.08 4.37
C VAL A 97 7.31 -16.26 3.04
N PRO A 98 6.26 -15.47 2.75
CA PRO A 98 5.49 -15.61 1.53
C PRO A 98 6.30 -15.15 0.31
N ARG A 99 5.96 -15.65 -0.87
CA ARG A 99 6.48 -15.09 -2.14
C ARG A 99 6.09 -13.62 -2.25
N TYR A 100 6.94 -12.83 -2.92
CA TYR A 100 6.75 -11.39 -3.05
C TYR A 100 5.35 -10.99 -3.55
N GLU A 101 4.81 -11.67 -4.55
CA GLU A 101 3.46 -11.41 -5.08
C GLU A 101 2.35 -11.61 -4.03
N ALA A 102 2.51 -12.60 -3.15
CA ALA A 102 1.57 -12.82 -2.07
C ALA A 102 1.63 -11.69 -1.04
N VAL A 103 2.84 -11.23 -0.71
CA VAL A 103 3.04 -10.09 0.19
C VAL A 103 2.43 -8.82 -0.41
N GLN A 104 2.62 -8.56 -1.71
CA GLN A 104 2.03 -7.40 -2.39
C GLN A 104 0.50 -7.42 -2.40
N ARG A 105 -0.10 -8.60 -2.62
CA ARG A 105 -1.55 -8.76 -2.55
C ARG A 105 -2.09 -8.45 -1.16
N GLU A 106 -1.48 -8.98 -0.10
CA GLU A 106 -1.89 -8.69 1.27
C GLU A 106 -1.64 -7.23 1.66
N ALA A 107 -0.53 -6.64 1.21
CA ALA A 107 -0.26 -5.21 1.38
C ALA A 107 -1.38 -4.35 0.79
N HIS A 108 -1.80 -4.67 -0.44
CA HIS A 108 -2.86 -3.95 -1.12
C HIS A 108 -4.21 -4.11 -0.42
N ARG A 109 -4.53 -5.34 -0.01
CA ARG A 109 -5.73 -5.67 0.77
C ARG A 109 -5.79 -4.89 2.08
N PHE A 110 -4.77 -5.00 2.93
CA PHE A 110 -4.77 -4.34 4.24
C PHE A 110 -4.78 -2.82 4.12
N SER A 111 -4.13 -2.25 3.10
CA SER A 111 -4.21 -0.80 2.86
C SER A 111 -5.64 -0.36 2.53
N GLY A 112 -6.34 -1.11 1.66
CA GLY A 112 -7.74 -0.83 1.33
C GLY A 112 -8.68 -1.04 2.51
N ASP A 113 -8.45 -2.07 3.31
CA ASP A 113 -9.20 -2.36 4.53
C ASP A 113 -9.03 -1.26 5.58
N LEU A 114 -7.80 -0.77 5.78
CA LEU A 114 -7.53 0.37 6.65
C LEU A 114 -8.21 1.65 6.16
N SER A 115 -8.17 1.95 4.86
CA SER A 115 -8.84 3.14 4.31
C SER A 115 -10.34 3.13 4.61
N LYS A 116 -10.99 1.97 4.51
CA LYS A 116 -12.40 1.80 4.85
C LYS A 116 -12.64 1.99 6.36
N LEU A 117 -11.89 1.28 7.21
CA LEU A 117 -12.01 1.39 8.67
C LEU A 117 -11.80 2.83 9.17
N ILE A 118 -10.79 3.52 8.63
CA ILE A 118 -10.50 4.92 8.96
C ILE A 118 -11.73 5.79 8.71
N ALA A 119 -12.31 5.72 7.50
CA ALA A 119 -13.47 6.54 7.14
C ALA A 119 -14.67 6.28 8.08
N HIS A 120 -14.93 5.02 8.41
CA HIS A 120 -16.04 4.66 9.29
C HIS A 120 -15.81 5.07 10.75
N ILE A 121 -14.60 4.88 11.29
CA ILE A 121 -14.25 5.32 12.64
C ILE A 121 -14.39 6.85 12.76
N GLU A 122 -13.86 7.60 11.78
CA GLU A 122 -14.00 9.06 11.76
C GLU A 122 -15.47 9.47 11.77
N GLN A 123 -16.31 8.83 10.95
CA GLN A 123 -17.76 9.10 10.92
C GLN A 123 -18.43 8.83 12.26
N LEU A 124 -18.13 7.70 12.91
CA LEU A 124 -18.69 7.37 14.24
C LEU A 124 -18.25 8.38 15.30
N THR A 125 -16.98 8.79 15.29
CA THR A 125 -16.46 9.77 16.25
C THR A 125 -17.03 11.17 16.03
N HIS A 126 -17.31 11.57 14.79
CA HIS A 126 -17.96 12.85 14.48
C HIS A 126 -19.43 12.88 14.88
N ALA A 127 -20.11 11.72 14.89
CA ALA A 127 -21.49 11.61 15.33
C ALA A 127 -21.63 11.64 16.87
N SER A 128 -20.55 11.46 17.63
CA SER A 128 -20.59 11.57 19.10
C SER A 128 -20.43 13.01 19.53
N GLU A 129 -21.44 13.56 20.22
CA GLU A 129 -21.44 14.95 20.69
C GLU A 129 -20.53 15.21 21.90
N LYS A 130 -19.90 14.17 22.46
CA LYS A 130 -19.12 14.25 23.70
C LYS A 130 -17.68 13.79 23.49
N ALA A 131 -16.78 14.43 24.23
CA ALA A 131 -15.36 14.10 24.23
C ALA A 131 -15.14 12.79 25.00
N ASP A 132 -15.37 11.68 24.31
CA ASP A 132 -15.34 10.35 24.90
C ASP A 132 -13.93 9.76 24.77
N VAL A 133 -13.38 9.22 25.87
CA VAL A 133 -12.06 8.58 25.85
C VAL A 133 -11.96 7.50 24.75
N PRO A 134 -12.96 6.62 24.52
CA PRO A 134 -12.91 5.65 23.42
C PRO A 134 -12.77 6.30 22.04
N ALA A 135 -13.45 7.42 21.77
CA ALA A 135 -13.36 8.14 20.51
C ALA A 135 -11.96 8.73 20.29
N GLN A 136 -11.37 9.33 21.34
CA GLN A 136 -10.00 9.86 21.27
C GLN A 136 -8.96 8.76 21.02
N VAL A 137 -9.09 7.62 21.71
CA VAL A 137 -8.21 6.46 21.51
C VAL A 137 -8.33 5.92 20.09
N ALA A 138 -9.55 5.80 19.56
CA ALA A 138 -9.78 5.36 18.19
C ALA A 138 -9.17 6.33 17.15
N LEU A 139 -9.31 7.64 17.34
CA LEU A 139 -8.69 8.65 16.48
C LEU A 139 -7.16 8.61 16.53
N ALA A 140 -6.56 8.34 17.69
CA ALA A 140 -5.11 8.12 17.79
C ALA A 140 -4.68 6.88 16.99
N GLY A 141 -5.47 5.80 17.04
CA GLY A 141 -5.30 4.61 16.21
C GLY A 141 -5.38 4.92 14.71
N VAL A 142 -6.36 5.72 14.28
CA VAL A 142 -6.51 6.20 12.89
C VAL A 142 -5.28 6.97 12.43
N ALA A 143 -4.76 7.89 13.26
CA ALA A 143 -3.57 8.67 12.92
C ALA A 143 -2.34 7.76 12.72
N GLU A 144 -2.16 6.75 13.56
CA GLU A 144 -1.08 5.77 13.41
C GLU A 144 -1.26 4.88 12.18
N ALA A 145 -2.48 4.43 11.88
CA ALA A 145 -2.78 3.66 10.67
C ALA A 145 -2.44 4.45 9.40
N ARG A 146 -2.82 5.75 9.34
CA ARG A 146 -2.48 6.63 8.21
C ARG A 146 -0.97 6.75 8.02
N ARG A 147 -0.20 6.94 9.09
CA ARG A 147 1.27 6.97 9.02
C ARG A 147 1.83 5.68 8.42
N ARG A 148 1.32 4.51 8.83
CA ARG A 148 1.79 3.20 8.35
C ARG A 148 1.47 2.91 6.89
N ILE A 149 0.33 3.39 6.37
CA ILE A 149 -0.01 3.26 4.95
C ILE A 149 1.01 4.00 4.07
N GLY A 150 1.48 5.18 4.50
CA GLY A 150 2.43 6.00 3.76
C GLY A 150 3.91 5.63 3.93
N LEU A 151 4.24 4.72 4.84
CA LEU A 151 5.63 4.32 5.09
C LEU A 151 6.12 3.35 4.01
N LEU A 152 7.22 3.71 3.35
CA LEU A 152 8.05 2.79 2.57
C LEU A 152 9.06 2.14 3.53
N GLU A 153 9.00 0.83 3.72
CA GLU A 153 10.03 0.13 4.51
C GLU A 153 11.23 -0.29 3.65
N ARG A 154 12.26 -0.78 4.35
CA ARG A 154 13.57 -1.13 3.81
C ARG A 154 13.45 -2.00 2.56
N PRO A 155 14.33 -1.81 1.56
CA PRO A 155 14.34 -2.63 0.36
C PRO A 155 14.52 -4.11 0.70
N GLY A 156 13.80 -4.97 -0.01
CA GLY A 156 13.88 -6.43 0.12
C GLY A 156 12.60 -7.08 0.67
N LEU A 157 12.46 -8.39 0.44
CA LEU A 157 11.25 -9.15 0.78
C LEU A 157 10.97 -9.17 2.29
N LEU A 158 12.01 -9.32 3.13
CA LEU A 158 11.85 -9.34 4.58
C LEU A 158 11.36 -8.00 5.13
N GLY A 159 11.87 -6.88 4.57
CA GLY A 159 11.39 -5.54 4.91
C GLY A 159 9.92 -5.38 4.53
N GLU A 160 9.55 -5.82 3.33
CA GLU A 160 8.16 -5.76 2.89
C GLU A 160 7.22 -6.64 3.75
N VAL A 161 7.65 -7.84 4.16
CA VAL A 161 6.86 -8.69 5.07
C VAL A 161 6.61 -8.02 6.41
N GLU A 162 7.64 -7.41 7.02
CA GLU A 162 7.47 -6.69 8.29
C GLU A 162 6.56 -5.47 8.15
N ARG A 163 6.65 -4.75 7.03
CA ARG A 163 5.72 -3.65 6.69
C ARG A 163 4.29 -4.14 6.66
N VAL A 164 4.02 -5.23 5.94
CA VAL A 164 2.67 -5.80 5.83
C VAL A 164 2.18 -6.34 7.17
N LYS A 165 3.05 -6.90 8.02
CA LYS A 165 2.66 -7.28 9.40
C LYS A 165 2.25 -6.05 10.22
N LYS A 166 2.92 -4.91 10.08
CA LYS A 166 2.51 -3.66 10.75
C LYS A 166 1.14 -3.19 10.26
N LEU A 167 0.86 -3.30 8.96
CA LEU A 167 -0.48 -3.02 8.41
C LEU A 167 -1.53 -3.97 8.98
N ALA A 168 -1.26 -5.28 9.01
CA ALA A 168 -2.17 -6.28 9.57
C ALA A 168 -2.48 -6.01 11.06
N ARG A 169 -1.48 -5.65 11.88
CA ARG A 169 -1.70 -5.26 13.28
C ARG A 169 -2.58 -4.01 13.39
N SER A 170 -2.41 -3.03 12.50
CA SER A 170 -3.30 -1.86 12.45
C SER A 170 -4.72 -2.27 12.10
N VAL A 171 -4.93 -3.21 11.16
CA VAL A 171 -6.27 -3.68 10.81
C VAL A 171 -6.97 -4.27 12.04
N VAL A 172 -6.30 -5.18 12.75
CA VAL A 172 -6.85 -5.79 13.98
C VAL A 172 -7.21 -4.71 15.01
N SER A 173 -6.28 -3.79 15.30
CA SER A 173 -6.52 -2.71 16.27
C SER A 173 -7.68 -1.80 15.88
N LEU A 174 -7.83 -1.45 14.60
CA LEU A 174 -8.93 -0.61 14.13
C LEU A 174 -10.26 -1.35 14.10
N CYS A 175 -10.28 -2.66 13.81
CA CYS A 175 -11.48 -3.48 13.98
C CYS A 175 -11.94 -3.45 15.44
N ASP A 176 -11.03 -3.55 16.40
CA ASP A 176 -11.37 -3.49 17.83
C ASP A 176 -11.89 -2.10 18.24
N HIS A 177 -11.30 -1.02 17.72
CA HIS A 177 -11.83 0.33 17.93
C HIS A 177 -13.22 0.53 17.30
N TYR A 178 -13.44 -0.03 16.11
CA TYR A 178 -14.74 0.03 15.43
C TYR A 178 -15.82 -0.69 16.26
N ASP A 179 -15.52 -1.88 16.79
CA ASP A 179 -16.46 -2.64 17.62
C ASP A 179 -16.77 -1.92 18.95
N ILE A 180 -15.82 -1.16 19.51
CA ILE A 180 -16.03 -0.35 20.73
C ILE A 180 -16.91 0.88 20.47
N LEU A 181 -16.84 1.46 19.27
CA LEU A 181 -17.57 2.70 18.91
C LEU A 181 -18.97 2.47 18.33
N ARG A 182 -19.32 1.22 18.03
CA ARG A 182 -20.64 0.83 17.50
C ARG A 182 -21.62 0.52 18.61
#